data_AF-A0A291PM31-F1
#
_entry.id   AF-A0A291PM31-F1
#
_cell.length_a   1.000
_cell.length_b   1.000
_cell.length_c   1.000
_cell.angle_alpha   90.00
_cell.angle_beta   90.00
_cell.angle_gamma   90.00
#
_symmetry.space_group_name_H-M   'P 1'
#
loop_
_entity.id
_entity.type
_entity.pdbx_description
1 polymer ?
#
loop_
_entity_poly.entity_id
_entity_poly.type
_entity_poly.pdbx_seq_one_letter_code
_entity_poly.pdbx_strand_id
1 'polypeptide(L)'
;MTDYAVTPHFRYDTVEDIEASRREKRPVMKTIELCEMRIAGEKNYIPTVPADSIWQVHSGQPITYAERFAEQYRNFKLGNSQTGEGTPLQELVPYGITQAQLSLCRALKIYSIEAVNSLEGIHLKALGVAANELKRMAGAWIADHSSVRSERSELEELRALVEKLQSEKTTAVHVAEEAIEDKIEASAFAAMDDRQLKTYIKERTGQTPMGNPSRETLLRMAEEA
;
A
#
# COMPACT_ATOMS: atom_id res chain seq x y z
N MET A 1 -9.90 21.55 5.13
CA MET A 1 -9.86 20.74 6.36
C MET A 1 -8.94 19.57 6.05
N THR A 2 -7.82 19.45 6.76
CA THR A 2 -6.86 18.35 6.55
C THR A 2 -7.47 17.02 6.96
N ASP A 3 -7.10 15.92 6.29
CA ASP A 3 -7.72 14.61 6.53
C ASP A 3 -7.53 14.12 7.98
N TYR A 4 -6.39 14.45 8.60
CA TYR A 4 -6.10 14.17 10.01
C TYR A 4 -7.04 14.85 11.02
N ALA A 5 -7.79 15.88 10.62
CA ALA A 5 -8.73 16.57 11.52
C ALA A 5 -10.04 15.78 11.74
N VAL A 6 -10.30 14.75 10.92
CA VAL A 6 -11.52 13.94 11.01
C VAL A 6 -11.15 12.47 11.11
N THR A 7 -11.53 11.84 12.21
CA THR A 7 -11.41 10.38 12.37
C THR A 7 -12.76 9.73 12.06
N PRO A 8 -12.91 9.01 10.93
CA PRO A 8 -14.13 8.28 10.62
C PRO A 8 -14.27 7.05 11.54
N HIS A 9 -15.49 6.76 11.96
CA HIS A 9 -15.80 5.56 12.73
C HIS A 9 -17.09 4.93 12.19
N PHE A 10 -16.94 3.75 11.60
CA PHE A 10 -18.05 3.01 11.00
C PHE A 10 -18.69 2.06 12.01
N ARG A 11 -20.02 1.97 11.99
CA ARG A 11 -20.79 1.02 12.79
C ARG A 11 -22.08 0.63 12.10
N TYR A 12 -22.64 -0.51 12.50
CA TYR A 12 -24.01 -0.87 12.15
C TYR A 12 -24.98 -0.15 13.09
N ASP A 13 -26.11 0.27 12.55
CA ASP A 13 -27.25 0.76 13.32
C ASP A 13 -28.55 0.23 12.74
N THR A 14 -29.57 0.15 13.58
CA THR A 14 -30.90 -0.32 13.18
C THR A 14 -31.86 0.86 13.19
N VAL A 15 -32.23 1.30 11.99
CA VAL A 15 -33.10 2.47 11.78
C VAL A 15 -34.42 2.01 11.19
N GLU A 16 -35.51 2.69 11.53
CA GLU A 16 -36.82 2.43 10.94
C GLU A 16 -36.83 2.84 9.46
N ASP A 17 -37.25 1.93 8.60
CA ASP A 17 -37.54 2.23 7.20
C ASP A 17 -38.92 2.88 7.15
N ILE A 18 -38.96 4.21 7.10
CA ILE A 18 -40.20 5.00 7.18
C ILE A 18 -41.16 4.63 6.03
N GLU A 19 -40.64 4.35 4.84
CA GLU A 19 -41.46 4.03 3.67
C GLU A 19 -42.07 2.63 3.76
N ALA A 20 -41.25 1.64 4.11
CA ALA A 20 -41.72 0.27 4.33
C ALA A 20 -42.70 0.20 5.51
N SER A 21 -42.41 0.92 6.60
CA SER A 21 -43.26 0.95 7.80
C SER A 21 -44.62 1.57 7.51
N ARG A 22 -44.67 2.64 6.70
CA ARG A 22 -45.91 3.24 6.22
C ARG A 22 -46.72 2.28 5.34
N ARG A 23 -46.06 1.54 4.45
CA ARG A 23 -46.70 0.57 3.54
C ARG A 23 -47.28 -0.63 4.29
N GLU A 24 -46.54 -1.16 5.26
CA GLU A 24 -46.90 -2.37 6.01
C GLU A 24 -47.72 -2.08 7.27
N LYS A 25 -47.90 -0.80 7.63
CA LYS A 25 -48.61 -0.34 8.84
C LYS A 25 -48.06 -0.95 10.14
N ARG A 26 -46.76 -1.25 10.17
CA ARG A 26 -46.01 -1.75 11.32
C ARG A 26 -44.57 -1.24 11.23
N PRO A 27 -43.84 -1.07 12.34
CA PRO A 27 -42.43 -0.70 12.28
C PRO A 27 -41.63 -1.78 11.56
N VAL A 28 -41.01 -1.40 10.44
CA VAL A 28 -40.07 -2.21 9.68
C VAL A 28 -38.68 -1.62 9.92
N MET A 29 -37.85 -2.38 10.62
CA MET A 29 -36.49 -1.96 10.95
C MET A 29 -35.51 -2.47 9.90
N LYS A 30 -34.58 -1.64 9.48
CA LYS A 30 -33.49 -1.99 8.57
C LYS A 30 -32.14 -1.70 9.23
N THR A 31 -31.20 -2.62 9.07
CA THR A 31 -29.81 -2.40 9.46
C THR A 31 -29.11 -1.61 8.36
N ILE A 32 -28.54 -0.47 8.72
CA ILE A 32 -27.74 0.36 7.83
C ILE A 32 -26.34 0.56 8.40
N GLU A 33 -25.41 0.92 7.53
CA GLU A 33 -24.04 1.25 7.91
C GLU A 33 -23.93 2.75 8.07
N LEU A 34 -23.45 3.19 9.22
CA LEU A 34 -23.25 4.59 9.52
C LEU A 34 -21.76 4.90 9.61
N CYS A 35 -21.40 6.10 9.16
CA CYS A 35 -20.11 6.74 9.35
C CYS A 35 -20.29 7.89 10.36
N GLU A 36 -19.64 7.77 11.51
CA GLU A 36 -19.50 8.84 12.49
C GLU A 36 -18.21 9.60 12.23
N MET A 37 -18.32 10.89 11.96
CA MET A 37 -17.15 11.74 11.75
C MET A 37 -16.72 12.38 13.07
N ARG A 38 -15.66 11.85 13.67
CA ARG A 38 -15.11 12.39 14.92
C ARG A 38 -14.13 13.50 14.60
N ILE A 39 -14.59 14.74 14.74
CA ILE A 39 -13.79 15.94 14.46
C ILE A 39 -12.87 16.24 15.66
N ALA A 40 -11.59 16.43 15.39
CA ALA A 40 -10.57 16.70 16.39
C ALA A 40 -10.85 18.02 17.13
N GLY A 41 -10.92 17.98 18.46
CA GLY A 41 -11.16 19.15 19.30
C GLY A 41 -12.64 19.59 19.36
N GLU A 42 -13.56 18.86 18.74
CA GLU A 42 -14.99 19.11 18.79
C GLU A 42 -15.70 18.09 19.70
N LYS A 43 -16.31 18.56 20.79
CA LYS A 43 -16.96 17.70 21.79
C LYS A 43 -18.39 17.38 21.41
N ASN A 44 -19.13 18.39 21.00
CA ASN A 44 -20.60 18.34 20.96
C ASN A 44 -21.14 17.97 19.59
N TYR A 45 -20.34 18.12 18.54
CA TYR A 45 -20.76 17.80 17.19
C TYR A 45 -20.08 16.52 16.69
N ILE A 46 -20.90 15.52 16.36
CA ILE A 46 -20.49 14.26 15.73
C ILE A 46 -21.48 13.99 14.58
N PRO A 47 -21.21 14.49 13.37
CA PRO A 47 -22.04 14.17 12.23
C PRO A 47 -22.06 12.67 12.02
N THR A 48 -23.25 12.10 11.95
CA THR A 48 -23.49 10.69 11.69
C THR A 48 -24.30 10.58 10.42
N VAL A 49 -23.75 9.92 9.42
CA VAL A 49 -24.32 9.82 8.07
C VAL A 49 -24.26 8.38 7.59
N PRO A 50 -25.16 7.95 6.70
CA PRO A 50 -25.04 6.64 6.06
C PRO A 50 -23.71 6.51 5.31
N ALA A 51 -23.05 5.36 5.40
CA ALA A 51 -21.76 5.12 4.78
C ALA A 51 -21.82 5.20 3.24
N ASP A 52 -22.96 4.82 2.67
CA ASP A 52 -23.30 4.87 1.25
C ASP A 52 -23.80 6.26 0.79
N SER A 53 -23.96 7.22 1.70
CA SER A 53 -24.36 8.58 1.32
C SER A 53 -23.24 9.32 0.59
N ILE A 54 -23.64 10.20 -0.34
CA ILE A 54 -22.72 10.99 -1.15
C ILE A 54 -22.05 12.05 -0.27
N TRP A 55 -20.72 12.04 -0.23
CA TRP A 55 -19.93 13.05 0.45
C TRP A 55 -19.69 14.26 -0.46
N GLN A 56 -19.18 14.02 -1.68
CA GLN A 56 -18.90 15.07 -2.65
C GLN A 56 -18.96 14.49 -4.07
N VAL A 57 -19.32 15.32 -5.06
CA VAL A 57 -19.16 14.98 -6.48
C VAL A 57 -17.82 15.54 -6.96
N HIS A 58 -16.91 14.65 -7.38
CA HIS A 58 -15.60 15.02 -7.93
C HIS A 58 -15.54 14.61 -9.40
N SER A 59 -15.28 15.55 -10.30
CA SER A 59 -15.19 15.30 -11.75
C SER A 59 -16.43 14.57 -12.33
N GLY A 60 -17.61 14.89 -11.81
CA GLY A 60 -18.88 14.28 -12.23
C GLY A 60 -19.17 12.89 -11.65
N GLN A 61 -18.26 12.33 -10.84
CA GLN A 61 -18.50 11.08 -10.13
C GLN A 61 -18.87 11.34 -8.66
N PRO A 62 -19.97 10.77 -8.16
CA PRO A 62 -20.30 10.86 -6.74
C PRO A 62 -19.33 9.99 -5.94
N ILE A 63 -18.66 10.58 -4.95
CA ILE A 63 -17.83 9.88 -3.98
C ILE A 63 -18.63 9.76 -2.68
N THR A 64 -18.79 8.54 -2.20
CA THR A 64 -19.46 8.20 -0.94
C THR A 64 -18.53 8.35 0.27
N TYR A 65 -19.07 8.37 1.48
CA TYR A 65 -18.25 8.34 2.70
C TYR A 65 -17.43 7.05 2.84
N ALA A 66 -17.97 5.92 2.39
CA ALA A 66 -17.25 4.66 2.33
C ALA A 66 -16.05 4.70 1.37
N GLU A 67 -16.18 5.39 0.22
CA GLU A 67 -15.09 5.55 -0.74
C GLU A 67 -14.04 6.56 -0.26
N ARG A 68 -14.49 7.67 0.35
CA ARG A 68 -13.56 8.65 0.94
C ARG A 68 -12.67 8.01 2.00
N PHE A 69 -13.24 7.20 2.88
CA PHE A 69 -12.56 6.55 3.99
C PHE A 69 -12.43 5.03 3.76
N ALA A 70 -11.98 4.66 2.56
CA ALA A 70 -11.96 3.28 2.10
C ALA A 70 -11.16 2.33 3.00
N GLU A 71 -10.05 2.81 3.60
CA GLU A 71 -9.23 1.99 4.48
C GLU A 71 -9.96 1.66 5.79
N GLN A 72 -10.54 2.66 6.45
CA GLN A 72 -11.27 2.47 7.70
C GLN A 72 -12.56 1.67 7.48
N TYR A 73 -13.23 1.90 6.33
CA TYR A 73 -14.40 1.11 5.95
C TYR A 73 -14.02 -0.36 5.69
N ARG A 74 -12.91 -0.63 5.02
CA ARG A 74 -12.38 -2.00 4.85
C ARG A 74 -12.09 -2.65 6.20
N ASN A 75 -11.42 -1.94 7.11
CA ASN A 75 -11.14 -2.45 8.47
C ASN A 75 -12.42 -2.76 9.23
N PHE A 76 -13.44 -1.90 9.14
CA PHE A 76 -14.76 -2.15 9.71
C PHE A 76 -15.40 -3.43 9.14
N LYS A 77 -15.35 -3.63 7.83
CA LYS A 77 -15.89 -4.83 7.18
C LYS A 77 -15.17 -6.11 7.55
N LEU A 78 -13.86 -6.03 7.78
CA LEU A 78 -13.05 -7.14 8.24
C LEU A 78 -13.16 -7.40 9.75
N GLY A 79 -13.84 -6.53 10.51
CA GLY A 79 -13.92 -6.61 11.97
C GLY A 79 -12.63 -6.21 12.69
N ASN A 80 -11.71 -5.53 11.99
CA ASN A 80 -10.47 -5.01 12.56
C ASN A 80 -10.72 -3.75 13.38
N SER A 81 -9.76 -3.41 14.26
CA SER A 81 -9.79 -2.14 14.99
C SER A 81 -9.73 -0.95 14.03
N GLN A 82 -10.65 0.01 14.20
CA GLN A 82 -10.66 1.24 13.43
C GLN A 82 -9.77 2.28 14.10
N THR A 83 -8.56 2.46 13.59
CA THR A 83 -7.62 3.51 14.02
C THR A 83 -7.77 4.75 13.16
N GLY A 84 -7.63 5.93 13.77
CA GLY A 84 -7.55 7.19 13.04
C GLY A 84 -6.27 7.28 12.22
N GLU A 85 -6.30 8.12 11.19
CA GLU A 85 -5.15 8.37 10.33
C GLU A 85 -4.08 9.23 11.04
N GLY A 86 -2.81 8.95 10.76
CA GLY A 86 -1.66 9.67 11.29
C GLY A 86 -0.89 8.91 12.38
N THR A 87 0.08 9.61 12.97
CA THR A 87 0.99 9.03 13.96
C THR A 87 0.33 9.03 15.35
N PRO A 88 0.30 7.89 16.08
CA PRO A 88 -0.30 7.82 17.40
C PRO A 88 0.30 8.80 18.41
N LEU A 89 -0.54 9.38 19.27
CA LEU A 89 -0.09 10.33 20.30
C LEU A 89 0.89 9.74 21.33
N GLN A 90 0.95 8.41 21.43
CA GLN A 90 1.89 7.69 22.30
C GLN A 90 3.34 7.93 21.89
N GLU A 91 3.62 8.26 20.63
CA GLU A 91 4.97 8.61 20.17
C GLU A 91 5.47 9.96 20.75
N LEU A 92 4.62 10.74 21.42
CA LEU A 92 5.03 11.95 22.15
C LEU A 92 5.52 11.67 23.58
N VAL A 93 5.57 10.42 24.03
CA VAL A 93 6.11 10.04 25.36
C VAL A 93 7.55 10.54 25.56
N PRO A 94 8.48 10.43 24.59
CA PRO A 94 9.83 10.99 24.72
C PRO A 94 9.85 12.52 24.88
N TYR A 95 8.80 13.21 24.41
CA TYR A 95 8.69 14.67 24.45
C TYR A 95 8.01 15.17 25.74
N GLY A 96 7.61 14.26 26.62
CA GLY A 96 7.04 14.57 27.94
C GLY A 96 5.52 14.46 28.03
N ILE A 97 4.83 13.87 27.04
CA ILE A 97 3.38 13.73 27.14
C ILE A 97 2.99 12.82 28.31
N THR A 98 2.01 13.27 29.09
CA THR A 98 1.50 12.54 30.26
C THR A 98 0.28 11.69 29.89
N GLN A 99 -0.02 10.67 30.70
CA GLN A 99 -1.25 9.87 30.53
C GLN A 99 -2.53 10.70 30.68
N ALA A 100 -2.49 11.75 31.51
CA ALA A 100 -3.60 12.69 31.65
C ALA A 100 -3.83 13.49 30.35
N GLN A 101 -2.76 13.95 29.70
CA GLN A 101 -2.84 14.61 28.39
C GLN A 101 -3.33 13.66 27.29
N LEU A 102 -2.88 12.40 27.29
CA LEU A 102 -3.39 11.38 26.35
C LEU A 102 -4.89 11.11 26.56
N SER A 103 -5.34 11.02 27.81
CA SER A 103 -6.76 10.88 28.15
C SER A 103 -7.58 12.09 27.70
N LEU A 104 -7.06 13.31 27.90
CA LEU A 104 -7.68 14.54 27.42
C LEU A 104 -7.82 14.56 25.89
N CYS A 105 -6.77 14.20 25.16
CA CYS A 105 -6.82 14.13 23.69
C CYS A 105 -7.87 13.12 23.21
N ARG A 106 -7.96 11.93 23.83
CA ARG A 106 -9.00 10.94 23.51
C ARG A 106 -10.41 11.47 23.77
N ALA A 107 -10.63 12.15 24.90
CA ALA A 107 -11.92 12.78 25.21
C ALA A 107 -12.31 13.86 24.19
N LEU A 108 -11.33 14.53 23.60
CA LEU A 108 -11.49 15.52 22.52
C LEU A 108 -11.45 14.91 21.12
N LYS A 109 -11.45 13.58 21.00
CA LYS A 109 -11.40 12.85 19.72
C LYS A 109 -10.16 13.19 18.87
N ILE A 110 -9.06 13.51 19.53
CA ILE A 110 -7.76 13.76 18.89
C ILE A 110 -6.94 12.48 19.05
N TYR A 111 -6.59 11.85 17.93
CA TYR A 111 -5.93 10.53 17.93
C TYR A 111 -4.51 10.53 17.36
N SER A 112 -4.11 11.59 16.63
CA SER A 112 -2.80 11.68 16.00
C SER A 112 -2.04 12.97 16.31
N ILE A 113 -0.72 12.92 16.16
CA ILE A 113 0.19 14.06 16.38
C ILE A 113 -0.08 15.15 15.35
N GLU A 114 -0.34 14.77 14.11
CA GLU A 114 -0.69 15.66 13.00
C GLU A 114 -2.03 16.34 13.27
N ALA A 115 -3.00 15.63 13.86
CA ALA A 115 -4.25 16.23 14.31
C ALA A 115 -3.97 17.33 15.35
N VAL A 116 -3.20 17.05 16.41
CA VAL A 116 -2.80 18.07 17.41
C VAL A 116 -2.13 19.28 16.75
N ASN A 117 -1.19 19.03 15.83
CA ASN A 117 -0.45 20.10 15.16
C ASN A 117 -1.31 20.92 14.18
N SER A 118 -2.41 20.38 13.67
CA SER A 118 -3.34 21.12 12.80
C SER A 118 -4.43 21.89 13.56
N LEU A 119 -4.58 21.68 14.87
CA LEU A 119 -5.63 22.38 15.66
C LEU A 119 -5.37 23.88 15.76
N GLU A 120 -6.38 24.69 15.50
CA GLU A 120 -6.32 26.14 15.63
C GLU A 120 -7.60 26.69 16.29
N GLY A 121 -7.54 27.95 16.71
CA GLY A 121 -8.70 28.70 17.20
C GLY A 121 -9.47 28.01 18.34
N ILE A 122 -10.78 27.79 18.12
CA ILE A 122 -11.71 27.25 19.12
C ILE A 122 -11.33 25.82 19.52
N HIS A 123 -10.92 24.99 18.55
CA HIS A 123 -10.57 23.59 18.81
C HIS A 123 -9.26 23.46 19.58
N LEU A 124 -8.30 24.37 19.34
CA LEU A 124 -7.09 24.47 20.16
C LEU A 124 -7.43 24.94 21.59
N LYS A 125 -8.32 25.92 21.72
CA LYS A 125 -8.77 26.40 23.04
C LYS A 125 -9.48 25.32 23.85
N ALA A 126 -10.11 24.33 23.19
CA ALA A 126 -10.77 23.21 23.85
C ALA A 126 -9.80 22.30 24.64
N LEU A 127 -8.50 22.32 24.31
CA LEU A 127 -7.43 21.64 25.07
C LEU A 127 -7.05 22.37 26.37
N GLY A 128 -7.52 23.60 26.57
CA GLY A 128 -7.27 24.38 27.78
C GLY A 128 -5.79 24.65 28.00
N VAL A 129 -5.31 24.45 29.24
CA VAL A 129 -3.94 24.79 29.67
C VAL A 129 -2.88 23.96 28.93
N ALA A 130 -3.20 22.71 28.59
CA ALA A 130 -2.28 21.81 27.90
C ALA A 130 -2.09 22.13 26.40
N ALA A 131 -2.87 23.05 25.84
CA ALA A 131 -2.90 23.35 24.40
C ALA A 131 -1.52 23.74 23.85
N ASN A 132 -0.86 24.72 24.50
CA ASN A 132 0.43 25.24 24.03
C ASN A 132 1.54 24.20 24.15
N GLU A 133 1.54 23.44 25.24
CA GLU A 133 2.53 22.40 25.48
C GLU A 133 2.39 21.25 24.46
N LEU A 134 1.16 20.78 24.23
CA LEU A 134 0.85 19.75 23.23
C LEU A 134 1.23 20.19 21.81
N LYS A 135 0.93 21.44 21.45
CA LYS A 135 1.37 22.02 20.17
C LYS A 135 2.89 22.07 20.04
N ARG A 136 3.60 22.47 21.10
CA ARG A 136 5.06 22.50 21.11
C ARG A 136 5.64 21.09 20.96
N MET A 137 5.12 20.11 21.68
CA MET A 137 5.56 18.70 21.59
C MET A 137 5.29 18.11 20.20
N ALA A 138 4.09 18.33 19.66
CA ALA A 138 3.72 17.87 18.33
C ALA A 138 4.59 18.54 17.24
N GLY A 139 4.84 19.85 17.35
CA GLY A 139 5.72 20.58 16.44
C GLY A 139 7.17 20.10 16.50
N ALA A 140 7.69 19.84 17.70
CA ALA A 140 9.05 19.30 17.88
C ALA A 140 9.17 17.90 17.25
N TRP A 141 8.20 17.01 17.49
CA TRP A 141 8.18 15.69 16.87
C TRP A 141 8.16 15.78 15.34
N ILE A 142 7.30 16.63 14.78
CA ILE A 142 7.21 16.81 13.32
C ILE A 142 8.53 17.36 12.76
N ALA A 143 9.16 18.33 13.43
CA ALA A 143 10.44 18.86 12.99
C ALA A 143 11.52 17.77 12.97
N ASP A 144 11.63 16.98 14.03
CA ASP A 144 12.60 15.89 14.17
C ASP A 144 12.37 14.75 13.16
N HIS A 145 11.12 14.51 12.77
CA HIS A 145 10.76 13.41 11.86
C HIS A 145 10.57 13.86 10.41
N SER A 146 10.45 15.15 10.12
CA SER A 146 10.39 15.67 8.75
C SER A 146 11.72 15.49 8.01
N SER A 147 12.85 15.67 8.70
CA SER A 147 14.19 15.41 8.18
C SER A 147 14.40 13.90 7.96
N VAL A 148 14.07 13.09 8.96
CA VAL A 148 14.19 11.63 8.91
C VAL A 148 13.27 10.99 7.86
N ARG A 149 12.09 11.57 7.58
CA ARG A 149 11.19 11.09 6.52
C ARG A 149 11.77 11.37 5.12
N SER A 150 12.44 12.50 4.90
CA SER A 150 13.17 12.78 3.65
C SER A 150 14.27 11.73 3.44
N GLU A 151 15.08 11.50 4.48
CA GLU A 151 16.16 10.51 4.45
C GLU A 151 15.64 9.09 4.22
N ARG A 152 14.48 8.72 4.79
CA ARG A 152 13.85 7.41 4.55
C ARG A 152 13.28 7.25 3.15
N SER A 153 12.65 8.29 2.59
CA SER A 153 12.17 8.28 1.20
C SER A 153 13.34 8.10 0.23
N GLU A 154 14.44 8.82 0.47
CA GLU A 154 15.67 8.70 -0.31
C GLU A 154 16.29 7.29 -0.19
N LEU A 155 16.26 6.67 1.00
CA LEU A 155 16.73 5.31 1.21
C LEU A 155 15.88 4.26 0.49
N GLU A 156 14.55 4.42 0.45
CA GLU A 156 13.66 3.53 -0.29
C GLU A 156 13.84 3.66 -1.81
N GLU A 157 13.98 4.89 -2.31
CA GLU A 157 14.31 5.16 -3.72
C GLU A 157 15.67 4.58 -4.11
N LEU A 158 16.69 4.76 -3.26
CA LEU A 158 18.02 4.18 -3.48
C LEU A 158 17.98 2.66 -3.48
N ARG A 159 17.20 2.03 -2.59
CA ARG A 159 17.03 0.57 -2.57
C ARG A 159 16.33 0.05 -3.81
N ALA A 160 15.26 0.72 -4.27
CA ALA A 160 14.58 0.37 -5.51
C ALA A 160 15.50 0.51 -6.73
N LEU A 161 16.35 1.55 -6.74
CA LEU A 161 17.35 1.74 -7.80
C LEU A 161 18.43 0.64 -7.77
N VAL A 162 18.90 0.26 -6.58
CA VAL A 162 19.87 -0.84 -6.42
C VAL A 162 19.28 -2.17 -6.89
N GLU A 163 18.02 -2.48 -6.53
CA GLU A 163 17.34 -3.70 -6.97
C GLU A 163 17.18 -3.72 -8.50
N LYS A 164 16.79 -2.59 -9.10
CA LYS A 164 16.73 -2.45 -10.56
C LYS A 164 18.08 -2.69 -11.22
N LEU A 165 19.15 -2.03 -10.77
CA LEU A 165 20.50 -2.21 -11.31
C LEU A 165 21.04 -3.63 -11.10
N GLN A 166 20.71 -4.29 -9.99
CA GLN A 166 21.06 -5.68 -9.74
C GLN A 166 20.33 -6.64 -10.68
N SER A 167 19.04 -6.40 -10.94
CA SER A 167 18.29 -7.18 -11.93
C SER A 167 18.85 -7.02 -13.35
N GLU A 168 19.13 -5.78 -13.78
CA GLU A 168 19.75 -5.48 -15.08
C GLU A 168 21.12 -6.14 -15.22
N LYS A 169 21.95 -6.12 -14.16
CA LYS A 169 23.24 -6.81 -14.15
C LYS A 169 23.08 -8.33 -14.21
N THR A 170 22.11 -8.90 -13.51
CA THR A 170 21.86 -10.35 -13.51
C THR A 170 21.39 -10.82 -14.88
N THR A 171 20.50 -10.06 -15.52
CA THR A 171 20.08 -10.31 -16.91
C THR A 171 21.25 -10.17 -17.88
N ALA A 172 22.10 -9.16 -17.72
CA ALA A 172 23.28 -8.98 -18.58
C ALA A 172 24.32 -10.11 -18.40
N VAL A 173 24.45 -10.67 -17.20
CA VAL A 173 25.33 -11.83 -16.94
C VAL A 173 24.75 -13.10 -17.57
N HIS A 174 23.45 -13.36 -17.43
CA HIS A 174 22.81 -14.52 -18.07
C HIS A 174 22.89 -14.47 -19.60
N VAL A 175 22.64 -13.31 -20.21
CA VAL A 175 22.78 -13.14 -21.66
C VAL A 175 24.24 -13.31 -22.12
N ALA A 176 25.21 -12.92 -21.29
CA ALA A 176 26.62 -13.12 -21.58
C ALA A 176 27.05 -14.59 -21.42
N GLU A 177 26.49 -15.32 -20.44
CA GLU A 177 26.77 -16.75 -20.24
C GLU A 177 26.18 -17.60 -21.37
N GLU A 178 24.92 -17.38 -21.77
CA GLU A 178 24.30 -18.07 -22.92
C GLU A 178 25.09 -17.80 -24.22
N ALA A 179 25.51 -16.55 -24.44
CA ALA A 179 26.30 -16.20 -25.63
C ALA A 179 27.73 -16.79 -25.63
N ILE A 180 28.26 -17.18 -24.46
CA ILE A 180 29.54 -17.88 -24.35
C ILE A 180 29.34 -19.38 -24.57
N GLU A 181 28.27 -19.97 -24.02
CA GLU A 181 27.94 -21.38 -24.17
C GLU A 181 27.64 -21.73 -25.63
N ASP A 182 26.84 -20.90 -26.32
CA ASP A 182 26.55 -21.04 -27.76
C ASP A 182 27.84 -20.99 -28.62
N LYS A 183 28.80 -20.13 -28.24
CA LYS A 183 30.08 -20.03 -28.95
C LYS A 183 31.01 -21.21 -28.68
N ILE A 184 30.94 -21.80 -27.48
CA ILE A 184 31.72 -22.98 -27.11
C ILE A 184 31.16 -24.21 -27.83
N GLU A 185 29.84 -24.38 -27.89
CA GLU A 185 29.20 -25.49 -28.61
C GLU A 185 29.46 -25.41 -30.12
N ALA A 186 29.29 -24.23 -30.75
CA ALA A 186 29.61 -24.03 -32.16
C ALA A 186 31.09 -24.33 -32.48
N SER A 187 32.00 -23.99 -31.57
CA SER A 187 33.43 -24.33 -31.70
C SER A 187 33.73 -25.81 -31.47
N ALA A 188 32.93 -26.52 -30.67
CA ALA A 188 33.13 -27.93 -30.37
C ALA A 188 32.79 -28.81 -31.58
N PHE A 189 31.71 -28.52 -32.31
CA PHE A 189 31.34 -29.26 -33.52
C PHE A 189 32.31 -29.02 -34.67
N ALA A 190 32.89 -27.82 -34.79
CA ALA A 190 33.91 -27.52 -35.80
C ALA A 190 35.20 -28.34 -35.63
N ALA A 191 35.52 -28.76 -34.40
CA ALA A 191 36.70 -29.58 -34.08
C ALA A 191 36.47 -31.09 -34.25
N MET A 192 35.22 -31.54 -34.37
CA MET A 192 34.89 -32.95 -34.57
C MET A 192 35.12 -33.38 -36.03
N ASP A 193 35.56 -34.63 -36.19
CA ASP A 193 35.65 -35.28 -37.50
C ASP A 193 34.28 -35.80 -37.97
N ASP A 194 34.16 -36.08 -39.27
CA ASP A 194 32.90 -36.48 -39.90
C ASP A 194 32.31 -37.79 -39.32
N ARG A 195 33.13 -38.64 -38.70
CA ARG A 195 32.66 -39.87 -38.03
C ARG A 195 32.12 -39.56 -36.65
N GLN A 196 32.79 -38.69 -35.91
CA GLN A 196 32.36 -38.21 -34.60
C GLN A 196 31.03 -37.45 -34.69
N LEU A 197 30.86 -36.59 -35.71
CA LEU A 197 29.60 -35.89 -35.96
C LEU A 197 28.43 -36.86 -36.24
N LYS A 198 28.66 -37.92 -37.03
CA LYS A 198 27.63 -38.93 -37.31
C LYS A 198 27.26 -39.75 -36.07
N THR A 199 28.22 -40.05 -35.21
CA THR A 199 27.96 -40.74 -33.93
C THR A 199 27.14 -39.84 -32.99
N TYR A 200 27.52 -38.57 -32.87
CA TYR A 200 26.79 -37.60 -32.04
C TYR A 200 25.32 -37.43 -32.49
N ILE A 201 25.09 -37.21 -33.79
CA ILE A 201 23.73 -37.09 -34.35
C ILE A 201 22.90 -38.36 -34.10
N LYS A 202 23.52 -39.55 -34.24
CA LYS A 202 22.85 -40.83 -34.01
C LYS A 202 22.46 -41.01 -32.54
N GLU A 203 23.32 -40.61 -31.61
CA GLU A 203 23.06 -40.68 -30.17
C GLU A 203 21.96 -39.71 -29.74
N ARG A 204 21.92 -38.50 -30.30
CA ARG A 204 20.90 -37.47 -29.97
C ARG A 204 19.55 -37.67 -30.64
N THR A 205 19.52 -37.94 -31.94
CA THR A 205 18.28 -38.02 -32.73
C THR A 205 17.75 -39.45 -32.87
N GLY A 206 18.54 -40.46 -32.48
CA GLY A 206 18.22 -41.88 -32.65
C GLY A 206 18.31 -42.39 -34.09
N GLN A 207 18.66 -41.53 -35.06
CA GLN A 207 18.73 -41.87 -36.48
C GLN A 207 20.10 -41.53 -37.07
N THR A 208 20.62 -42.40 -37.94
CA THR A 208 21.87 -42.14 -38.65
C THR A 208 21.60 -41.35 -39.93
N PRO A 209 22.33 -40.25 -40.22
CA PRO A 209 22.17 -39.51 -41.47
C PRO A 209 22.30 -40.44 -42.68
N MET A 210 21.28 -40.48 -43.55
CA MET A 210 21.24 -41.41 -44.68
C MET A 210 22.14 -40.92 -45.83
N GLY A 211 22.97 -41.83 -46.37
CA GLY A 211 23.86 -41.56 -47.49
C GLY A 211 25.24 -40.99 -47.09
N ASN A 212 25.86 -40.24 -48.00
CA ASN A 212 27.14 -39.56 -47.75
C ASN A 212 26.95 -38.03 -47.72
N PRO A 213 26.35 -37.47 -46.65
CA PRO A 213 26.14 -36.03 -46.53
C PRO A 213 27.48 -35.28 -46.46
N SER A 214 27.52 -34.06 -46.98
CA SER A 214 28.68 -33.18 -46.86
C SER A 214 28.92 -32.80 -45.40
N ARG A 215 30.17 -32.46 -45.05
CA ARG A 215 30.55 -32.04 -43.70
C ARG A 215 29.72 -30.85 -43.20
N GLU A 216 29.44 -29.88 -44.06
CA GLU A 216 28.57 -28.74 -43.77
C GLU A 216 27.15 -29.18 -43.38
N THR A 217 26.62 -30.20 -44.05
CA THR A 217 25.31 -30.76 -43.71
C THR A 217 25.34 -31.48 -42.35
N LEU A 218 26.44 -32.17 -42.03
CA LEU A 218 26.63 -32.83 -40.74
C LEU A 218 26.78 -31.83 -39.58
N LEU A 219 27.45 -30.70 -39.80
CA LEU A 219 27.57 -29.64 -38.80
C LEU A 219 26.20 -29.02 -38.51
N ARG A 220 25.45 -28.65 -39.55
CA ARG A 220 24.08 -28.12 -39.38
C ARG A 220 23.14 -29.11 -38.70
N MET A 221 23.21 -30.40 -39.06
CA MET A 221 22.40 -31.43 -38.41
C MET A 221 22.83 -31.71 -36.96
N ALA A 222 24.08 -31.45 -36.58
CA ALA A 222 24.54 -31.57 -35.20
C ALA A 222 24.17 -30.34 -34.35
N GLU A 223 24.12 -29.15 -34.96
CA GLU A 223 23.61 -27.91 -34.34
C GLU A 223 22.07 -27.95 -34.13
N GLU A 224 21.34 -28.67 -34.98
CA GLU A 224 19.87 -28.80 -34.92
C GLU A 224 19.35 -30.01 -34.11
N ALA A 225 20.22 -30.90 -33.59
CA ALA A 225 19.90 -32.20 -32.97
C ALA A 225 19.82 -32.22 -31.43
#